data_AF-A0A0L7QY43-F1
#
_entry.id   AF-A0A0L7QY43-F1
#
_cell.length_a   1.000
_cell.length_b   1.000
_cell.length_c   1.000
_cell.angle_alpha   90.00
_cell.angle_beta   90.00
_cell.angle_gamma   90.00
#
_symmetry.space_group_name_H-M   'P 1'
#
loop_
_entity.id
_entity.type
_entity.pdbx_description
1 polymer ?
#
loop_
_entity_poly.entity_id
_entity_poly.type
_entity_poly.pdbx_seq_one_letter_code
_entity_poly.pdbx_strand_id
1 'polypeptide(L)'
;RVHEDSSFTELVQAEWVDKFQEDRNQLRYSAREQIMKIQAKNKKTYLTPKYMGPYTITRALRNDRYLVRRVGDQEGPLETSTAADHMKPWIEDHVEVDDSNSE
;
A
#
# COMPACT_ATOMS: atom_id res chain seq x y z
N ARG A 1 -61.48 -19.45 -17.43
CA ARG A 1 -60.63 -18.82 -18.46
C ARG A 1 -59.79 -17.71 -17.80
N VAL A 2 -59.01 -18.07 -16.76
CA VAL A 2 -58.25 -17.14 -15.89
C VAL A 2 -56.79 -17.62 -15.71
N HIS A 3 -56.41 -18.71 -16.40
CA HIS A 3 -55.12 -19.36 -16.16
C HIS A 3 -53.95 -18.68 -16.90
N GLU A 4 -54.25 -17.92 -17.96
CA GLU A 4 -53.24 -17.24 -18.79
C GLU A 4 -52.73 -15.93 -18.15
N ASP A 5 -53.52 -15.25 -17.33
CA ASP A 5 -53.09 -14.01 -16.66
C ASP A 5 -52.07 -14.26 -15.54
N SER A 6 -52.11 -15.42 -14.89
CA SER A 6 -51.14 -15.78 -13.84
C SER A 6 -49.75 -16.07 -14.42
N SER A 7 -49.67 -16.76 -15.57
CA SER A 7 -48.37 -17.08 -16.19
C SER A 7 -47.72 -15.85 -16.84
N PHE A 8 -48.51 -14.93 -17.39
CA PHE A 8 -48.00 -13.69 -17.98
C PHE A 8 -47.43 -12.74 -16.91
N THR A 9 -48.13 -12.59 -15.78
CA THR A 9 -47.65 -11.75 -14.67
C THR A 9 -46.39 -12.32 -14.01
N GLU A 10 -46.28 -13.64 -13.90
CA GLU A 10 -45.07 -14.33 -13.43
C GLU A 10 -43.88 -14.14 -14.38
N LEU A 11 -44.09 -14.26 -15.70
CA LEU A 11 -43.03 -14.03 -16.70
C LEU A 11 -42.50 -12.60 -16.65
N VAL A 12 -43.40 -11.62 -16.60
CA VAL A 12 -43.01 -10.22 -16.49
C VAL A 12 -42.25 -9.98 -15.18
N GLN A 13 -42.73 -10.48 -14.05
CA GLN A 13 -42.01 -10.36 -12.77
C GLN A 13 -40.62 -11.02 -12.81
N ALA A 14 -40.48 -12.18 -13.44
CA ALA A 14 -39.19 -12.83 -13.61
C ALA A 14 -38.22 -11.97 -14.43
N GLU A 15 -38.67 -11.36 -15.53
CA GLU A 15 -37.85 -10.42 -16.32
C GLU A 15 -37.41 -9.20 -15.50
N TRP A 16 -38.28 -8.64 -14.67
CA TRP A 16 -37.92 -7.54 -13.77
C TRP A 16 -36.87 -7.96 -12.74
N VAL A 17 -37.02 -9.15 -12.16
CA VAL A 17 -36.06 -9.70 -11.19
C VAL A 17 -34.70 -9.97 -11.84
N ASP A 18 -34.69 -10.56 -13.03
CA ASP A 18 -33.47 -10.85 -13.78
C ASP A 18 -32.73 -9.55 -14.12
N LYS A 19 -33.45 -8.55 -14.63
CA LYS A 19 -32.87 -7.23 -14.93
C LYS A 19 -32.30 -6.55 -13.70
N PHE A 20 -33.02 -6.56 -12.58
CA PHE A 20 -32.52 -6.01 -11.32
C PHE A 20 -31.28 -6.75 -10.83
N GLN A 21 -31.26 -8.08 -10.96
CA GLN A 21 -30.13 -8.89 -10.54
C GLN A 21 -28.91 -8.64 -11.45
N GLU A 22 -29.14 -8.44 -12.75
CA GLU A 22 -28.10 -8.06 -13.72
C GLU A 22 -27.48 -6.69 -13.36
N ASP A 23 -28.31 -5.67 -13.12
CA ASP A 23 -27.83 -4.34 -12.70
C ASP A 23 -27.01 -4.42 -11.41
N ARG A 24 -27.48 -5.21 -10.42
CA ARG A 24 -26.74 -5.45 -9.17
C ARG A 24 -25.43 -6.17 -9.42
N ASN A 25 -25.42 -7.16 -10.29
CA ASN A 25 -24.22 -7.92 -10.63
C ASN A 25 -23.21 -7.04 -11.37
N GLN A 26 -23.68 -6.17 -12.26
CA GLN A 26 -22.86 -5.18 -12.95
C GLN A 26 -22.26 -4.16 -11.98
N LEU A 27 -23.05 -3.67 -11.02
CA LEU A 27 -22.55 -2.77 -9.97
C LEU A 27 -21.49 -3.47 -9.11
N ARG A 28 -21.73 -4.72 -8.71
CA ARG A 28 -20.74 -5.52 -7.96
C ARG A 28 -19.47 -5.76 -8.78
N TYR A 29 -19.62 -6.07 -10.06
CA TYR A 29 -18.48 -6.31 -10.96
C TYR A 29 -17.63 -5.05 -11.08
N SER A 30 -18.25 -3.91 -11.40
CA SER A 30 -17.55 -2.64 -11.53
C SER A 30 -16.90 -2.19 -10.22
N ALA A 31 -17.58 -2.34 -9.08
CA ALA A 31 -17.00 -2.06 -7.76
C ALA A 31 -15.78 -2.95 -7.45
N ARG A 32 -15.86 -4.25 -7.76
CA ARG A 32 -14.72 -5.18 -7.58
C ARG A 32 -13.53 -4.76 -8.42
N GLU A 33 -13.74 -4.42 -9.69
CA GLU A 33 -12.66 -3.91 -10.55
C GLU A 33 -12.03 -2.64 -9.99
N GLN A 34 -12.84 -1.69 -9.52
CA GLN A 34 -12.33 -0.44 -8.96
C GLN A 34 -11.50 -0.68 -7.69
N ILE A 35 -11.99 -1.55 -6.79
CA ILE A 35 -11.25 -1.93 -5.59
C ILE A 35 -9.93 -2.60 -5.97
N MET A 36 -9.93 -3.53 -6.93
CA MET A 36 -8.70 -4.18 -7.39
C MET A 36 -7.69 -3.17 -7.94
N LYS A 37 -8.15 -2.18 -8.73
CA LYS A 37 -7.29 -1.10 -9.24
C LYS A 37 -6.66 -0.28 -8.11
N ILE A 38 -7.44 0.06 -7.09
CA ILE A 38 -6.95 0.78 -5.90
C ILE A 38 -5.94 -0.07 -5.12
N GLN A 39 -6.24 -1.35 -4.90
CA GLN A 39 -5.35 -2.26 -4.17
C GLN A 39 -4.03 -2.47 -4.90
N ALA A 40 -4.06 -2.62 -6.23
CA ALA A 40 -2.85 -2.72 -7.05
C ALA A 40 -1.98 -1.46 -6.95
N LYS A 41 -2.61 -0.27 -6.99
CA LYS A 41 -1.91 1.01 -6.79
C LYS A 41 -1.31 1.11 -5.38
N ASN A 42 -2.09 0.78 -4.36
CA ASN A 42 -1.67 0.84 -2.98
C ASN A 42 -0.50 -0.10 -2.67
N LYS A 43 -0.53 -1.32 -3.24
CA LYS A 43 0.57 -2.28 -3.12
C LYS A 43 1.91 -1.71 -3.62
N LYS A 44 1.89 -0.91 -4.69
CA LYS A 44 3.11 -0.31 -5.24
C LYS A 44 3.69 0.80 -4.37
N THR A 45 2.86 1.56 -3.65
CA THR A 45 3.31 2.78 -2.95
C THR A 45 3.38 2.66 -1.45
N TYR A 46 2.47 1.90 -0.83
CA TYR A 46 2.36 1.82 0.63
C TYR A 46 3.01 0.57 1.22
N LEU A 47 3.19 -0.50 0.43
CA LEU A 47 3.85 -1.72 0.89
C LEU A 47 5.36 -1.74 0.58
N THR A 48 5.88 -0.72 -0.11
CA THR A 48 7.32 -0.58 -0.36
C THR A 48 8.01 0.04 0.84
N PRO A 49 9.17 -0.49 1.27
CA PRO A 49 9.93 0.12 2.35
C PRO A 49 10.34 1.54 1.95
N LYS A 50 10.15 2.49 2.87
CA LYS A 50 10.47 3.91 2.64
C LYS A 50 11.97 4.14 2.44
N TYR A 51 12.81 3.31 3.06
CA TYR A 51 14.25 3.39 3.01
C TYR A 51 14.84 2.08 2.49
N MET A 52 15.87 2.19 1.66
CA MET A 52 16.72 1.05 1.28
C MET A 52 17.59 0.66 2.49
N GLY A 53 18.30 -0.46 2.41
CA GLY A 53 19.00 -1.14 3.52
C GLY A 53 19.92 -0.30 4.42
N PRO A 54 20.68 -0.93 5.34
CA PRO A 54 21.65 -0.19 6.14
C PRO A 54 22.77 0.33 5.23
N TYR A 55 23.01 1.62 5.33
CA TYR A 55 24.09 2.32 4.65
C TYR A 55 25.00 2.96 5.69
N THR A 56 26.31 2.84 5.52
CA THR A 56 27.30 3.55 6.33
C THR A 56 27.75 4.81 5.61
N ILE A 57 27.93 5.90 6.36
CA ILE A 57 28.48 7.15 5.82
C ILE A 57 29.98 6.98 5.58
N THR A 58 30.42 7.20 4.34
CA THR A 58 31.84 7.15 3.95
C THR A 58 32.47 8.54 4.05
N ARG A 59 31.77 9.59 3.57
CA ARG A 59 32.28 10.98 3.55
C ARG A 59 31.13 11.99 3.66
N ALA A 60 31.38 13.09 4.36
CA ALA A 60 30.50 14.27 4.33
C ALA A 60 30.79 15.10 3.07
N LEU A 61 29.72 15.57 2.43
CA LEU A 61 29.73 16.48 1.29
C LEU A 61 29.12 17.83 1.74
N ARG A 62 29.10 18.80 0.83
CA ARG A 62 28.50 20.11 1.10
C ARG A 62 26.96 20.00 1.19
N ASN A 63 26.34 20.90 1.97
CA ASN A 63 24.89 21.07 2.11
C ASN A 63 24.19 19.82 2.68
N ASP A 64 24.67 19.28 3.80
CA ASP A 64 24.07 18.13 4.50
C ASP A 64 23.86 16.89 3.60
N ARG A 65 24.80 16.70 2.68
CA ARG A 65 24.86 15.52 1.82
C ARG A 65 25.99 14.62 2.27
N TYR A 66 25.82 13.33 2.05
CA TYR A 66 26.78 12.30 2.45
C TYR A 66 26.98 11.31 1.31
N LEU A 67 28.22 10.90 1.12
CA LEU A 67 28.54 9.72 0.35
C LEU A 67 28.31 8.51 1.26
N VAL A 68 27.45 7.60 0.85
CA VAL A 68 27.05 6.43 1.62
C VAL A 68 27.41 5.15 0.87
N ARG A 69 27.75 4.10 1.63
CA ARG A 69 28.07 2.77 1.12
C ARG A 69 27.12 1.73 1.71
N ARG A 70 26.60 0.87 0.85
CA ARG A 70 25.67 -0.20 1.24
C ARG A 70 26.39 -1.23 2.13
N VAL A 71 25.75 -1.65 3.21
CA VAL A 71 26.23 -2.76 4.05
C VAL A 71 25.50 -4.05 3.67
N GLY A 72 26.25 -5.09 3.30
CA GLY A 72 25.71 -6.40 2.91
C GLY A 72 25.09 -6.44 1.51
N ASP A 73 24.24 -7.46 1.28
CA ASP A 73 23.68 -7.81 -0.04
C ASP A 73 22.24 -7.34 -0.24
N GLN A 74 21.90 -6.17 0.33
CA GLN A 74 20.55 -5.62 0.24
C GLN A 74 20.30 -4.90 -1.08
N GLU A 75 19.05 -4.61 -1.43
CA GLU A 75 18.73 -3.85 -2.64
C GLU A 75 19.42 -2.46 -2.66
N GLY A 76 19.79 -1.98 -3.84
CA GLY A 76 20.29 -0.62 -4.06
C GLY A 76 21.77 -0.56 -4.50
N PRO A 77 22.26 0.61 -4.92
CA PRO A 77 23.61 0.75 -5.43
C PRO A 77 24.64 0.65 -4.31
N LEU A 78 25.83 0.14 -4.64
CA LEU A 78 26.94 -0.08 -3.69
C LEU A 78 27.41 1.22 -3.03
N GLU A 79 27.54 2.29 -3.82
CA GLU A 79 27.96 3.60 -3.34
C GLU A 79 27.11 4.69 -4.01
N THR A 80 26.52 5.58 -3.21
CA THR A 80 25.67 6.67 -3.68
C THR A 80 25.88 7.92 -2.84
N SER A 81 25.43 9.08 -3.33
CA SER A 81 25.32 10.29 -2.52
C SER A 81 23.86 10.56 -2.17
N THR A 82 23.57 10.78 -0.89
CA THR A 82 22.22 11.06 -0.39
C THR A 82 22.23 12.30 0.53
N ALA A 83 21.08 12.94 0.72
CA ALA A 83 20.92 14.06 1.65
C ALA A 83 20.43 13.55 3.02
N ALA A 84 20.72 14.30 4.09
CA ALA A 84 20.31 13.96 5.46
C ALA A 84 18.80 13.70 5.59
N ASP A 85 17.96 14.48 4.88
CA ASP A 85 16.50 14.36 4.89
C ASP A 85 15.98 12.99 4.38
N HIS A 86 16.81 12.26 3.66
CA HIS A 86 16.52 10.94 3.11
C HIS A 86 17.19 9.80 3.89
N MET A 87 17.75 10.09 5.07
CA MET A 87 18.42 9.12 5.92
C MET A 87 17.64 8.91 7.22
N LYS A 88 17.80 7.73 7.83
CA LYS A 88 17.36 7.45 9.19
C LYS A 88 18.58 6.97 9.99
N PRO A 89 18.88 7.54 11.17
CA PRO A 89 19.92 7.02 12.03
C PRO A 89 19.66 5.55 12.37
N TRP A 90 20.73 4.75 12.41
CA TRP A 90 20.64 3.42 12.99
C TRP A 90 20.55 3.59 14.50
N ILE A 91 19.48 3.08 15.11
CA ILE A 91 19.36 3.06 16.57
C ILE A 91 20.15 1.83 16.99
N GLU A 92 21.29 2.01 17.66
CA GLU A 92 21.86 0.94 18.47
C GLU A 92 20.93 0.75 19.66
N ASP A 93 20.42 -0.46 19.86
CA ASP A 93 19.53 -0.77 20.98
C ASP A 93 20.25 -0.44 22.31
N HIS A 94 19.65 0.50 23.06
CA HIS A 94 19.92 0.88 24.46
C HIS A 94 21.13 1.79 24.78
N VAL A 95 20.83 3.04 25.13
CA VAL A 95 21.25 3.53 26.46
C VAL A 95 19.96 3.82 27.22
N GLU A 96 19.57 2.92 28.13
CA GLU A 96 18.63 3.28 29.17
C GLU A 96 19.31 4.35 30.02
N VAL A 97 18.85 5.60 29.89
CA VAL A 97 19.21 6.65 30.84
C VAL A 97 18.45 6.29 32.11
N ASP A 98 19.15 5.65 33.04
CA ASP A 98 18.69 5.43 34.40
C ASP A 98 18.46 6.81 35.04
N ASP A 99 17.19 7.22 35.13
CA ASP A 99 16.76 8.49 35.72
C ASP A 99 16.70 8.39 37.25
N SER A 100 17.70 7.77 37.87
CA SER A 100 17.89 7.72 39.32
C SER A 100 18.94 8.73 39.77
N ASN A 101 18.62 10.02 39.60
CA ASN A 101 19.22 11.07 40.43
C ASN A 101 18.11 11.92 41.06
N SER A 102 17.39 11.31 41.99
CA SER A 102 16.69 12.03 43.05
C SER A 102 17.65 12.30 44.20
N GLU A 103 18.16 13.53 44.27
CA GLU A 103 18.69 14.15 45.49
C GLU A 103 17.97 15.48 45.75
#